data_AF-A0A4V6D5F0-F1
#
_entry.id   AF-A0A4V6D5F0-F1
#
_cell.length_a   1.000
_cell.length_b   1.000
_cell.length_c   1.000
_cell.angle_alpha   90.00
_cell.angle_beta   90.00
_cell.angle_gamma   90.00
#
_symmetry.space_group_name_H-M   'P 1'
#
loop_
_entity.id
_entity.type
_entity.pdbx_description
1 polymer ?
#
loop_
_entity_poly.entity_id
_entity_poly.type
_entity_poly.pdbx_seq_one_letter_code
_entity_poly.pdbx_strand_id
1 'polypeptide(L)'
;MFIEEPFLHTLPLPSILVSGVYKALYKYFSTAASEALDAAESLDLSREEACHNLLFATVFNSYGGFKKLFPGILADVSKAGEKLHQRLAAEIRTAVAEAGGEVTVAALEKMELTNSVVREALRLDPPVKFQYGRAKEEMQIESHDAVYVVNKGEMLFGYQPCATKDARVFGATAGQFVGDRFVGDEGSKLLQYVCTGPTAARPRHPASGTSSARARTWWYSSGGSSSWSCSSVTTLSLSRLEKIRSVPR
;
A
#
# COMPACT_ATOMS: atom_id res chain seq x y z
N MET A 1 17.97 26.58 -7.48
CA MET A 1 17.72 25.36 -6.68
C MET A 1 18.99 24.49 -6.69
N PHE A 2 20.11 24.98 -6.12
CA PHE A 2 21.41 24.28 -6.16
C PHE A 2 22.08 24.17 -4.77
N ILE A 3 21.51 24.79 -3.72
CA ILE A 3 22.09 24.84 -2.38
C ILE A 3 21.36 23.88 -1.40
N GLU A 4 20.14 23.47 -1.71
CA GLU A 4 19.33 22.59 -0.85
C GLU A 4 19.80 21.12 -0.91
N GLU A 5 20.42 20.72 -2.02
CA GLU A 5 20.71 19.33 -2.35
C GLU A 5 21.85 18.69 -1.53
N PRO A 6 22.97 19.40 -1.21
CA PRO A 6 23.97 18.87 -0.27
C PRO A 6 23.46 18.85 1.18
N PHE A 7 22.69 19.85 1.61
CA PHE A 7 22.28 19.95 3.02
C PHE A 7 21.33 18.85 3.46
N LEU A 8 20.42 18.40 2.58
CA LEU A 8 19.41 17.38 2.92
C LEU A 8 19.93 15.94 2.85
N HIS A 9 21.04 15.70 2.14
CA HIS A 9 21.59 14.35 1.94
C HIS A 9 22.99 14.13 2.54
N THR A 10 23.72 15.19 2.91
CA THR A 10 25.09 15.07 3.42
C THR A 10 25.18 15.16 4.95
N LEU A 11 24.24 15.85 5.62
CA LEU A 11 24.23 15.96 7.08
C LEU A 11 22.85 15.62 7.65
N PRO A 12 22.73 14.63 8.55
CA PRO A 12 21.45 14.34 9.19
C PRO A 12 20.99 15.57 9.98
N LEU A 13 19.70 15.92 9.84
CA LEU A 13 19.10 16.99 10.62
C LEU A 13 19.37 16.75 12.11
N PRO A 14 19.89 17.73 12.86
CA PRO A 14 20.15 17.58 14.29
C PRO A 14 18.89 17.12 15.01
N SER A 15 18.94 15.96 15.66
CA SER A 15 17.78 15.36 16.33
C SER A 15 17.18 16.26 17.41
N ILE A 16 17.98 17.18 17.96
CA ILE A 16 17.55 18.17 18.94
C ILE A 16 16.34 18.99 18.48
N LEU A 17 16.22 19.25 17.17
CA LEU A 17 15.14 20.05 16.57
C LEU A 17 13.76 19.36 16.66
N VAL A 18 13.74 18.02 16.75
CA VAL A 18 12.49 17.22 16.74
C VAL A 18 12.34 16.32 17.97
N SER A 19 13.41 16.17 18.77
CA SER A 19 13.48 15.26 19.91
C SER A 19 12.41 15.53 20.97
N GLY A 20 12.06 16.79 21.22
CA GLY A 20 11.01 17.16 22.18
C GLY A 20 9.63 16.63 21.76
N VAL A 21 9.28 16.83 20.48
CA VAL A 21 8.01 16.34 19.91
C VAL A 21 7.97 14.81 19.92
N TYR A 22 9.07 14.15 19.52
CA TYR A 22 9.15 12.70 19.53
C TYR A 22 8.99 12.11 20.94
N LYS A 23 9.63 12.70 21.96
CA LYS A 23 9.49 12.28 23.36
C LYS A 23 8.06 12.45 23.87
N ALA A 24 7.38 13.54 23.49
CA ALA A 24 5.99 13.75 23.84
C ALA A 24 5.07 12.69 23.20
N LEU A 25 5.28 12.36 21.93
CA LEU A 25 4.57 11.28 21.24
C LEU A 25 4.84 9.93 21.91
N TYR A 26 6.10 9.60 22.20
CA TYR A 26 6.46 8.36 22.87
C TYR A 26 5.76 8.23 24.23
N LYS A 27 5.78 9.30 25.04
CA LYS A 27 5.09 9.33 26.33
C LYS A 27 3.58 9.05 26.15
N TYR A 28 2.94 9.68 25.17
CA TYR A 28 1.54 9.42 24.87
C TYR A 28 1.30 7.94 24.53
N PHE A 29 2.05 7.35 23.58
CA PHE A 29 1.87 5.95 23.20
C PHE A 29 2.19 4.97 24.33
N SER A 30 3.19 5.25 25.16
CA SER A 30 3.54 4.41 26.32
C SER A 30 2.42 4.28 27.34
N THR A 31 1.49 5.25 27.39
CA THR A 31 0.32 5.24 28.26
C THR A 31 -0.94 4.80 27.52
N ALA A 32 -1.20 5.36 26.34
CA ALA A 32 -2.44 5.15 25.60
C ALA A 32 -2.54 3.77 24.92
N ALA A 33 -1.40 3.14 24.62
CA ALA A 33 -1.36 1.84 23.94
C ALA A 33 -1.02 0.68 24.90
N SER A 34 -1.31 0.82 26.21
CA SER A 34 -0.90 -0.16 27.22
C SER A 34 -1.30 -1.59 26.89
N GLU A 35 -2.53 -1.83 26.45
CA GLU A 35 -3.01 -3.18 26.10
C GLU A 35 -2.24 -3.78 24.92
N ALA A 36 -1.96 -2.98 23.89
CA ALA A 36 -1.18 -3.42 22.74
C ALA A 36 0.29 -3.69 23.11
N LEU A 37 0.83 -2.94 24.08
CA LEU A 37 2.17 -3.14 24.60
C LEU A 37 2.26 -4.38 25.50
N ASP A 38 1.24 -4.65 26.33
CA ASP A 38 1.15 -5.87 27.14
C ASP A 38 1.09 -7.11 26.24
N ALA A 39 0.31 -7.03 25.15
CA ALA A 39 0.26 -8.07 24.13
C ALA A 39 1.63 -8.25 23.44
N ALA A 40 2.36 -7.17 23.16
CA ALA A 40 3.69 -7.27 22.55
C ALA A 40 4.71 -7.95 23.47
N GLU A 41 4.65 -7.69 24.79
CA GLU A 41 5.51 -8.37 25.77
C GLU A 41 5.22 -9.88 25.82
N SER A 42 3.96 -10.30 25.65
CA SER A 42 3.61 -11.73 25.53
C SER A 42 4.18 -12.40 24.28
N LEU A 43 4.68 -11.62 23.31
CA LEU A 43 5.34 -12.06 22.08
C LEU A 43 6.86 -11.90 22.13
N ASP A 44 7.45 -11.77 23.32
CA ASP A 44 8.89 -11.59 23.55
C ASP A 44 9.47 -10.31 22.91
N LEU A 45 8.66 -9.26 22.74
CA LEU A 45 9.12 -7.93 22.34
C LEU A 45 9.29 -7.03 23.56
N SER A 46 10.40 -6.28 23.60
CA SER A 46 10.56 -5.28 24.67
C SER A 46 9.50 -4.18 24.53
N ARG A 47 8.96 -3.73 25.66
CA ARG A 47 7.93 -2.67 25.69
C ARG A 47 8.37 -1.39 25.00
N GLU A 48 9.63 -1.02 25.21
CA GLU A 48 10.23 0.18 24.59
C GLU A 48 10.29 0.05 23.07
N GLU A 49 10.79 -1.08 22.57
CA GLU A 49 10.80 -1.37 21.13
C GLU A 49 9.38 -1.41 20.55
N ALA A 50 8.44 -2.06 21.23
CA ALA A 50 7.05 -2.13 20.81
C ALA A 50 6.42 -0.73 20.74
N CYS A 51 6.68 0.14 21.72
CA CYS A 51 6.17 1.51 21.75
C CYS A 51 6.71 2.36 20.58
N HIS A 52 8.01 2.28 20.29
CA HIS A 52 8.59 2.95 19.14
C HIS A 52 7.99 2.47 17.82
N ASN A 53 7.77 1.16 17.67
CA ASN A 53 7.16 0.60 16.47
C ASN A 53 5.68 0.96 16.32
N LEU A 54 4.90 0.98 17.41
CA LEU A 54 3.50 1.42 17.39
C LEU A 54 3.39 2.90 17.04
N LEU A 55 4.24 3.75 17.61
CA LEU A 55 4.33 5.16 17.25
C LEU A 55 4.62 5.32 15.76
N PHE A 56 5.62 4.60 15.24
CA PHE A 56 5.98 4.65 13.83
C PHE A 56 4.83 4.17 12.92
N ALA A 57 4.21 3.03 13.23
CA ALA A 57 3.08 2.50 12.46
C ALA A 57 1.87 3.44 12.46
N THR A 58 1.59 4.08 13.60
CA THR A 58 0.42 4.97 13.73
C THR A 58 0.67 6.32 13.08
N VAL A 59 1.80 6.95 13.36
CA VAL A 59 2.09 8.33 12.93
C VAL A 59 2.66 8.35 11.51
N PHE A 60 3.66 7.53 11.22
CA PHE A 60 4.33 7.55 9.92
C PHE A 60 3.54 6.79 8.87
N ASN A 61 3.24 5.50 9.10
CA ASN A 61 2.58 4.67 8.09
C ASN A 61 1.10 5.06 7.90
N SER A 62 0.35 5.17 9.00
CA SER A 62 -1.11 5.38 8.92
C SER A 62 -1.46 6.84 8.70
N TYR A 63 -1.15 7.73 9.66
CA TYR A 63 -1.46 9.15 9.54
C TYR A 63 -0.78 9.80 8.32
N GLY A 64 0.51 9.49 8.07
CA GLY A 64 1.21 9.95 6.88
C GLY A 64 0.55 9.49 5.58
N GLY A 65 0.11 8.23 5.52
CA GLY A 65 -0.65 7.68 4.39
C GLY A 65 -1.99 8.36 4.19
N PHE A 66 -2.81 8.49 5.24
CA PHE A 66 -4.13 9.13 5.18
C PHE A 66 -4.07 10.61 4.82
N LYS A 67 -3.07 11.34 5.33
CA LYS A 67 -2.83 12.74 5.00
C LYS A 67 -2.62 12.95 3.49
N LYS A 68 -2.07 11.95 2.78
CA LYS A 68 -1.90 11.97 1.33
C LYS A 68 -3.13 11.44 0.60
N LEU A 69 -3.70 10.33 1.09
CA LEU A 69 -4.79 9.61 0.43
C LEU A 69 -6.10 10.41 0.41
N PHE A 70 -6.56 10.92 1.57
CA PHE A 70 -7.91 11.48 1.68
C PHE A 70 -8.13 12.73 0.81
N PRO A 71 -7.19 13.69 0.73
CA PRO A 71 -7.34 14.81 -0.20
C PRO A 71 -7.43 14.35 -1.67
N GLY A 72 -6.69 13.31 -2.05
CA GLY A 72 -6.72 12.75 -3.41
C GLY A 72 -8.08 12.16 -3.77
N ILE A 73 -8.61 11.28 -2.92
CA ILE A 73 -9.95 10.69 -3.11
C ILE A 73 -11.01 11.80 -3.22
N LEU A 74 -10.98 12.78 -2.32
CA LEU A 74 -11.94 13.88 -2.34
C LEU A 74 -11.83 14.72 -3.63
N ALA A 75 -10.61 14.99 -4.09
CA ALA A 75 -10.37 15.73 -5.32
C ALA A 75 -10.88 14.97 -6.55
N ASP A 76 -10.69 13.65 -6.63
CA ASP A 76 -11.19 12.82 -7.72
C ASP A 76 -12.72 12.73 -7.71
N VAL A 77 -13.31 12.42 -6.55
CA VAL A 77 -14.77 12.33 -6.40
C VAL A 77 -15.42 13.67 -6.73
N SER A 78 -14.92 14.80 -6.21
CA SER A 78 -15.50 16.13 -6.49
C SER A 78 -15.53 16.49 -7.98
N LYS A 79 -14.54 16.03 -8.77
CA LYS A 79 -14.46 16.28 -10.22
C LYS A 79 -15.27 15.29 -11.07
N ALA A 80 -15.70 14.16 -10.50
CA ALA A 80 -16.38 13.10 -11.24
C ALA A 80 -17.83 13.44 -11.66
N GLY A 81 -18.37 14.54 -11.14
CA GLY A 81 -19.67 15.08 -11.54
C GLY A 81 -20.87 14.46 -10.82
N GLU A 82 -22.00 15.17 -10.90
CA GLU A 82 -23.21 14.91 -10.11
C GLU A 82 -23.77 13.49 -10.31
N LYS A 83 -23.70 12.95 -11.55
CA LYS A 83 -24.20 11.61 -11.86
C LYS A 83 -23.51 10.52 -11.02
N LEU A 84 -22.20 10.61 -10.80
CA LEU A 84 -21.49 9.65 -9.95
C LEU A 84 -21.87 9.84 -8.48
N HIS A 85 -22.00 11.09 -8.02
CA HIS A 85 -22.40 11.40 -6.64
C HIS A 85 -23.76 10.83 -6.29
N GLN A 86 -24.74 10.98 -7.20
CA GLN A 86 -26.09 10.43 -7.02
C GLN A 86 -26.06 8.90 -6.93
N ARG A 87 -25.28 8.23 -7.81
CA ARG A 87 -25.10 6.76 -7.78
C ARG A 87 -24.47 6.28 -6.47
N LEU A 88 -23.39 6.93 -6.02
CA LEU A 88 -22.73 6.61 -4.75
C LEU A 88 -23.68 6.81 -3.56
N ALA A 89 -24.38 7.94 -3.51
CA ALA A 89 -25.34 8.22 -2.44
C ALA A 89 -26.47 7.17 -2.40
N ALA A 90 -26.99 6.77 -3.56
CA ALA A 90 -28.02 5.74 -3.65
C ALA A 90 -27.50 4.37 -3.18
N GLU A 91 -26.32 3.94 -3.63
CA GLU A 91 -25.70 2.67 -3.22
C GLU A 91 -25.46 2.63 -1.71
N ILE A 92 -24.80 3.65 -1.17
CA ILE A 92 -24.43 3.72 0.25
C ILE A 92 -25.69 3.72 1.13
N ARG A 93 -26.68 4.56 0.82
CA ARG A 93 -27.92 4.64 1.61
C ARG A 93 -28.71 3.34 1.56
N THR A 94 -28.77 2.69 0.41
CA THR A 94 -29.44 1.39 0.25
C THR A 94 -28.74 0.32 1.09
N ALA A 95 -27.43 0.19 0.96
CA ALA A 95 -26.66 -0.81 1.70
C ALA A 95 -26.73 -0.61 3.22
N VAL A 96 -26.73 0.64 3.70
CA VAL A 96 -26.90 0.94 5.13
C VAL A 96 -28.34 0.66 5.60
N ALA A 97 -29.36 0.99 4.81
CA ALA A 97 -30.74 0.69 5.13
C ALA A 97 -30.99 -0.83 5.22
N GLU A 98 -30.46 -1.61 4.28
CA GLU A 98 -30.50 -3.08 4.31
C GLU A 98 -29.76 -3.69 5.51
N ALA A 99 -28.76 -2.98 6.04
CA ALA A 99 -28.02 -3.37 7.23
C ALA A 99 -28.66 -2.87 8.54
N GLY A 100 -29.94 -2.46 8.51
CA GLY A 100 -30.66 -2.00 9.71
C GLY A 100 -30.29 -0.58 10.16
N GLY A 101 -29.72 0.23 9.26
CA GLY A 101 -29.29 1.59 9.56
C GLY A 101 -27.85 1.70 10.08
N GLU A 102 -27.11 0.59 10.15
CA GLU A 102 -25.74 0.55 10.65
C GLU A 102 -24.70 0.39 9.54
N VAL A 103 -23.53 1.00 9.72
CA VAL A 103 -22.38 0.80 8.83
C VAL A 103 -21.59 -0.41 9.34
N THR A 104 -21.82 -1.57 8.70
CA THR A 104 -21.14 -2.83 9.02
C THR A 104 -20.16 -3.23 7.92
N VAL A 105 -19.20 -4.12 8.24
CA VAL A 105 -18.28 -4.67 7.23
C VAL A 105 -19.04 -5.35 6.09
N ALA A 106 -20.08 -6.12 6.42
CA ALA A 106 -20.93 -6.78 5.43
C ALA A 106 -21.67 -5.77 4.52
N ALA A 107 -22.09 -4.62 5.07
CA ALA A 107 -22.68 -3.56 4.26
C ALA A 107 -21.65 -2.94 3.29
N LEU A 108 -20.42 -2.69 3.76
CA LEU A 108 -19.34 -2.14 2.94
C LEU A 108 -18.95 -3.08 1.78
N GLU A 109 -18.97 -4.39 1.99
CA GLU A 109 -18.69 -5.38 0.95
C GLU A 109 -19.71 -5.35 -0.19
N LYS A 110 -20.96 -4.97 0.08
CA LYS A 110 -22.02 -4.80 -0.93
C LYS A 110 -21.92 -3.50 -1.73
N MET A 111 -21.15 -2.52 -1.26
CA MET A 111 -21.01 -1.21 -1.92
C MET A 111 -19.97 -1.26 -3.05
N GLU A 112 -20.29 -1.98 -4.12
CA GLU A 112 -19.36 -2.29 -5.21
C GLU A 112 -18.82 -1.04 -5.91
N LEU A 113 -19.67 -0.05 -6.23
CA LEU A 113 -19.26 1.21 -6.85
C LEU A 113 -18.38 2.02 -5.90
N THR A 114 -18.74 2.09 -4.63
CA THR A 114 -17.97 2.80 -3.60
C THR A 114 -16.57 2.19 -3.47
N ASN A 115 -16.47 0.86 -3.44
CA ASN A 115 -15.20 0.15 -3.43
C ASN A 115 -14.40 0.41 -4.70
N SER A 116 -15.03 0.38 -5.87
CA SER A 116 -14.39 0.69 -7.15
C SER A 116 -13.81 2.12 -7.18
N VAL A 117 -14.54 3.11 -6.68
CA VAL A 117 -14.09 4.52 -6.58
C VAL A 117 -12.83 4.65 -5.73
N VAL A 118 -12.79 4.01 -4.56
CA VAL A 118 -11.60 4.02 -3.69
C VAL A 118 -10.41 3.36 -4.37
N ARG A 119 -10.63 2.23 -5.06
CA ARG A 119 -9.58 1.53 -5.82
C ARG A 119 -9.06 2.36 -6.99
N GLU A 120 -9.93 3.10 -7.69
CA GLU A 120 -9.55 3.95 -8.81
C GLU A 120 -8.70 5.15 -8.36
N ALA A 121 -9.07 5.80 -7.25
CA ALA A 121 -8.27 6.86 -6.67
C ALA A 121 -6.87 6.36 -6.26
N LEU A 122 -6.79 5.19 -5.62
CA LEU A 122 -5.52 4.55 -5.27
C LEU A 122 -4.68 4.16 -6.49
N ARG A 123 -5.31 3.73 -7.58
CA ARG A 123 -4.63 3.41 -8.84
C ARG A 123 -4.04 4.67 -9.48
N LEU A 124 -4.80 5.77 -9.50
CA LEU A 124 -4.37 7.01 -10.15
C LEU A 124 -3.33 7.80 -9.36
N ASP A 125 -3.46 7.87 -8.05
CA ASP A 125 -2.51 8.59 -7.21
C ASP A 125 -2.14 7.77 -5.97
N PRO A 126 -1.29 6.74 -6.11
CA PRO A 126 -0.84 5.96 -4.97
C PRO A 126 -0.12 6.88 -3.96
N PRO A 127 -0.49 6.86 -2.67
CA PRO A 127 0.07 7.75 -1.64
C PRO A 127 1.60 7.65 -1.51
N VAL A 128 2.14 6.45 -1.75
CA VAL A 128 3.57 6.17 -1.80
C VAL A 128 3.91 5.75 -3.22
N LYS A 129 4.67 6.58 -3.94
CA LYS A 129 4.90 6.42 -5.38
C LYS A 129 6.20 5.69 -5.73
N PHE A 130 7.12 5.63 -4.79
CA PHE A 130 8.46 5.12 -5.00
C PHE A 130 8.65 3.84 -4.20
N GLN A 131 9.11 2.81 -4.88
CA GLN A 131 9.45 1.55 -4.27
C GLN A 131 10.83 1.13 -4.74
N TYR A 132 11.55 0.54 -3.80
CA TYR A 132 12.93 0.14 -3.98
C TYR A 132 13.06 -1.33 -3.60
N GLY A 133 13.91 -2.04 -4.33
CA GLY A 133 14.24 -3.44 -4.05
C GLY A 133 15.68 -3.70 -4.45
N ARG A 134 16.43 -4.41 -3.62
CA ARG A 134 17.78 -4.85 -3.99
C ARG A 134 17.74 -6.29 -4.46
N ALA A 135 18.23 -6.56 -5.67
CA ALA A 135 18.33 -7.90 -6.22
C ALA A 135 19.19 -8.79 -5.30
N LYS A 136 18.66 -9.92 -4.86
CA LYS A 136 19.40 -10.87 -4.00
C LYS A 136 20.16 -11.93 -4.79
N GLU A 137 19.76 -12.11 -6.04
CA GLU A 137 20.34 -13.03 -7.01
C GLU A 137 20.19 -12.41 -8.40
N GLU A 138 20.91 -12.96 -9.36
CA GLU A 138 20.73 -12.60 -10.77
C GLU A 138 19.35 -13.07 -11.24
N MET A 139 18.65 -12.23 -11.99
CA MET A 139 17.31 -12.52 -12.49
C MET A 139 17.05 -11.83 -13.82
N GLN A 140 15.98 -12.26 -14.49
CA GLN A 140 15.47 -11.59 -15.68
C GLN A 140 14.16 -10.87 -15.34
N ILE A 141 14.06 -9.60 -15.72
CA ILE A 141 12.84 -8.80 -15.61
C ILE A 141 12.30 -8.54 -17.02
N GLU A 142 11.05 -8.91 -17.23
CA GLU A 142 10.36 -8.72 -18.51
C GLU A 142 9.54 -7.43 -18.47
N SER A 143 9.69 -6.59 -19.49
CA SER A 143 8.73 -5.56 -19.84
C SER A 143 7.76 -6.10 -20.90
N HIS A 144 6.92 -5.24 -21.47
CA HIS A 144 6.04 -5.68 -22.56
C HIS A 144 6.77 -6.01 -23.86
N ASP A 145 7.96 -5.44 -24.07
CA ASP A 145 8.66 -5.49 -25.36
C ASP A 145 10.07 -6.11 -25.25
N ALA A 146 10.59 -6.29 -24.04
CA ALA A 146 11.96 -6.72 -23.84
C ALA A 146 12.16 -7.48 -22.52
N VAL A 147 13.30 -8.16 -22.43
CA VAL A 147 13.76 -8.83 -21.22
C VAL A 147 15.11 -8.23 -20.83
N TYR A 148 15.27 -7.91 -19.55
CA TYR A 148 16.47 -7.30 -18.98
C TYR A 148 17.07 -8.23 -17.95
N VAL A 149 18.39 -8.42 -18.01
CA VAL A 149 19.14 -9.14 -16.98
C VAL A 149 19.50 -8.15 -15.87
N VAL A 150 19.19 -8.51 -14.63
CA VAL A 150 19.49 -7.76 -13.42
C VAL A 150 20.43 -8.59 -12.58
N ASN A 151 21.59 -8.03 -12.27
CA ASN A 151 22.61 -8.73 -11.49
C ASN A 151 22.30 -8.70 -10.00
N LYS A 152 22.81 -9.70 -9.28
CA LYS A 152 22.78 -9.70 -7.82
C LYS A 152 23.38 -8.41 -7.25
N GLY A 153 22.65 -7.78 -6.33
CA GLY A 153 23.07 -6.55 -5.64
C GLY A 153 22.60 -5.26 -6.29
N GLU A 154 22.11 -5.29 -7.52
CA GLU A 154 21.57 -4.11 -8.20
C GLU A 154 20.33 -3.55 -7.49
N MET A 155 20.21 -2.23 -7.48
CA MET A 155 19.05 -1.52 -6.92
C MET A 155 18.00 -1.34 -8.01
N LEU A 156 16.85 -1.94 -7.79
CA LEU A 156 15.65 -1.73 -8.58
C LEU A 156 14.86 -0.58 -7.99
N PHE A 157 14.35 0.25 -8.89
CA PHE A 157 13.48 1.37 -8.58
C PHE A 157 12.24 1.27 -9.46
N GLY A 158 11.07 1.41 -8.87
CA GLY A 158 9.84 1.58 -9.62
C GLY A 158 9.10 2.82 -9.17
N TYR A 159 8.60 3.54 -10.16
CA TYR A 159 7.65 4.62 -9.99
C TYR A 159 6.24 4.08 -10.26
N GLN A 160 5.51 3.79 -9.18
CA GLN A 160 4.22 3.09 -9.22
C GLN A 160 3.18 3.69 -10.18
N PRO A 161 3.03 5.03 -10.30
CA PRO A 161 2.06 5.61 -11.23
C PRO A 161 2.27 5.22 -12.70
N CYS A 162 3.49 4.90 -13.12
CA CYS A 162 3.73 4.39 -14.48
C CYS A 162 3.12 2.99 -14.67
N ALA A 163 3.20 2.13 -13.66
CA ALA A 163 2.64 0.78 -13.72
C ALA A 163 1.11 0.81 -13.56
N THR A 164 0.59 1.59 -12.62
CA THR A 164 -0.85 1.64 -12.36
C THR A 164 -1.63 2.47 -13.39
N LYS A 165 -0.95 3.21 -14.28
CA LYS A 165 -1.54 3.93 -15.43
C LYS A 165 -1.07 3.40 -16.77
N ASP A 166 -0.63 2.15 -16.82
CA ASP A 166 -0.20 1.53 -18.07
C ASP A 166 -1.38 1.38 -19.04
N ALA A 167 -1.29 2.02 -20.21
CA ALA A 167 -2.30 1.99 -21.24
C ALA A 167 -2.47 0.60 -21.89
N ARG A 168 -1.46 -0.29 -21.83
CA ARG A 168 -1.59 -1.68 -22.29
C ARG A 168 -2.42 -2.54 -21.34
N VAL A 169 -2.58 -2.09 -20.09
CA VAL A 169 -3.38 -2.77 -19.05
C VAL A 169 -4.77 -2.12 -18.93
N PHE A 170 -4.82 -0.79 -18.84
CA PHE A 170 -6.05 -0.03 -18.56
C PHE A 170 -6.65 0.67 -19.78
N GLY A 171 -6.08 0.46 -20.97
CA GLY A 171 -6.58 0.99 -22.24
C GLY A 171 -6.44 2.51 -22.35
N ALA A 172 -7.27 3.10 -23.24
CA ALA A 172 -7.25 4.53 -23.53
C ALA A 172 -7.59 5.42 -22.32
N THR A 173 -8.26 4.88 -21.30
CA THR A 173 -8.65 5.61 -20.08
C THR A 173 -7.66 5.44 -18.94
N ALA A 174 -6.47 4.89 -19.17
CA ALA A 174 -5.48 4.62 -18.11
C ALA A 174 -5.09 5.87 -17.29
N GLY A 175 -5.06 7.04 -17.93
CA GLY A 175 -4.78 8.33 -17.27
C GLY A 175 -5.99 9.01 -16.65
N GLN A 176 -7.19 8.44 -16.75
CA GLN A 176 -8.45 9.08 -16.37
C GLN A 176 -9.08 8.40 -15.16
N PHE A 177 -9.84 9.16 -14.38
CA PHE A 177 -10.65 8.64 -13.29
C PHE A 177 -11.94 8.04 -13.83
N VAL A 178 -12.10 6.73 -13.67
CA VAL A 178 -13.30 5.98 -14.07
C VAL A 178 -13.85 5.27 -12.83
N GLY A 179 -14.87 5.88 -12.21
CA GLY A 179 -15.38 5.46 -10.90
C GLY A 179 -15.90 4.02 -10.83
N ASP A 180 -16.41 3.48 -11.93
CA ASP A 180 -16.92 2.12 -12.06
C ASP A 180 -15.95 1.15 -12.76
N ARG A 181 -14.66 1.49 -12.89
CA ARG A 181 -13.65 0.65 -13.56
C ARG A 181 -13.59 -0.78 -13.02
N PHE A 182 -13.80 -0.96 -11.72
CA PHE A 182 -13.65 -2.24 -11.04
C PHE A 182 -14.98 -2.92 -10.71
N VAL A 183 -16.10 -2.41 -11.25
CA VAL A 183 -17.43 -3.01 -11.08
C VAL A 183 -17.60 -4.18 -12.05
N GLY A 184 -18.23 -5.25 -11.59
CA GLY A 184 -18.52 -6.47 -12.33
C GLY A 184 -17.32 -7.40 -12.49
N ASP A 185 -17.58 -8.57 -13.08
CA ASP A 185 -16.60 -9.64 -13.19
C ASP A 185 -15.34 -9.23 -13.96
N GLU A 186 -15.49 -8.51 -15.09
CA GLU A 186 -14.35 -8.05 -15.88
C GLU A 186 -13.56 -6.95 -15.16
N GLY A 187 -14.23 -6.01 -14.49
CA GLY A 187 -13.58 -4.95 -13.71
C GLY A 187 -12.81 -5.51 -12.53
N SER A 188 -13.36 -6.49 -11.83
CA SER A 188 -12.73 -7.13 -10.67
C SER A 188 -11.39 -7.81 -11.02
N LYS A 189 -11.23 -8.33 -12.24
CA LYS A 189 -9.97 -8.91 -12.73
C LYS A 189 -8.84 -7.88 -12.81
N LEU A 190 -9.17 -6.60 -12.94
CA LEU A 190 -8.17 -5.51 -13.00
C LEU A 190 -7.61 -5.15 -11.62
N LEU A 191 -8.25 -5.59 -10.52
CA LEU A 191 -7.79 -5.29 -9.16
C LEU A 191 -6.39 -5.83 -8.86
N GLN A 192 -5.95 -6.88 -9.57
CA GLN A 192 -4.58 -7.41 -9.46
C GLN A 192 -3.50 -6.39 -9.86
N TYR A 193 -3.85 -5.36 -10.64
CA TYR A 193 -2.94 -4.30 -11.10
C TYR A 193 -2.97 -3.06 -10.21
N VAL A 194 -3.82 -3.05 -9.16
CA VAL A 194 -3.84 -1.97 -8.17
C VAL A 194 -2.86 -2.33 -7.06
N CYS A 195 -1.59 -1.94 -7.24
CA CYS A 195 -0.47 -2.34 -6.38
C CYS A 195 -0.45 -1.67 -4.97
N THR A 196 -1.61 -1.46 -4.34
CA THR A 196 -1.76 -0.71 -3.08
C THR A 196 -2.34 -1.53 -1.91
N GLY A 197 -2.29 -2.88 -1.96
CA GLY A 197 -2.82 -3.72 -0.87
C GLY A 197 -2.33 -5.16 -0.82
N PRO A 198 -2.64 -5.91 0.27
CA PRO A 198 -2.17 -7.27 0.50
C PRO A 198 -2.68 -8.31 -0.50
N THR A 199 -3.68 -8.00 -1.32
CA THR A 199 -4.11 -8.84 -2.45
C THR A 199 -3.07 -8.89 -3.57
N ALA A 200 -2.13 -7.94 -3.64
CA ALA A 200 -0.95 -8.07 -4.49
C ALA A 200 0.05 -9.14 -3.97
N ALA A 201 -0.15 -9.66 -2.74
CA ALA A 201 0.73 -10.63 -2.09
C ALA A 201 0.28 -12.10 -2.26
N ARG A 202 -0.80 -12.40 -2.99
CA ARG A 202 -1.22 -13.80 -3.25
C ARG A 202 -1.39 -14.05 -4.75
N PRO A 203 -0.54 -14.90 -5.36
CA PRO A 203 -0.86 -15.48 -6.65
C PRO A 203 -2.06 -16.42 -6.48
N ARG A 204 -3.17 -16.17 -7.18
CA ARG A 204 -4.05 -17.27 -7.58
C ARG A 204 -3.41 -17.85 -8.83
N HIS A 205 -2.95 -19.10 -8.78
CA HIS A 205 -2.60 -19.85 -9.97
C HIS A 205 -3.86 -20.10 -10.81
N PRO A 206 -3.87 -19.76 -12.11
CA PRO A 206 -4.46 -20.61 -13.10
C PRO A 206 -3.32 -21.36 -13.78
N ALA A 207 -3.38 -22.69 -13.73
CA ALA A 207 -2.66 -23.49 -14.70
C ALA A 207 -3.16 -23.11 -16.11
N SER A 208 -2.24 -23.10 -17.07
CA SER A 208 -2.40 -22.82 -18.51
C SER A 208 -2.23 -21.37 -18.98
N GLY A 209 -1.10 -21.15 -19.68
CA GLY A 209 -1.04 -20.40 -20.94
C GLY A 209 -1.16 -18.88 -20.90
N THR A 210 -0.04 -18.17 -20.69
CA THR A 210 0.50 -17.10 -21.56
C THR A 210 1.66 -16.39 -20.84
N SER A 211 2.78 -16.24 -21.54
CA SER A 211 4.10 -15.85 -21.00
C SER A 211 4.19 -14.41 -20.47
N SER A 212 3.22 -13.54 -20.75
CA SER A 212 3.22 -12.16 -20.25
C SER A 212 2.79 -12.03 -18.77
N ALA A 213 2.46 -13.13 -18.09
CA ALA A 213 1.97 -13.13 -16.71
C ALA A 213 3.09 -13.13 -15.64
N ARG A 214 4.36 -13.37 -16.00
CA ARG A 214 5.42 -13.60 -15.00
C ARG A 214 6.08 -12.34 -14.44
N ALA A 215 6.08 -11.22 -15.16
CA ALA A 215 6.50 -9.93 -14.60
C ALA A 215 5.50 -9.36 -13.56
N ARG A 216 4.23 -9.80 -13.60
CA ARG A 216 3.14 -9.31 -12.75
C ARG A 216 3.22 -9.84 -11.31
N THR A 217 3.91 -10.96 -11.12
CA THR A 217 4.00 -11.67 -9.83
C THR A 217 5.14 -11.17 -8.95
N TRP A 218 6.07 -10.38 -9.50
CA TRP A 218 7.38 -10.16 -8.85
C TRP A 218 7.37 -9.12 -7.73
N TRP A 219 6.45 -8.15 -7.79
CA TRP A 219 6.49 -6.96 -6.93
C TRP A 219 6.31 -7.26 -5.42
N TYR A 220 5.71 -8.40 -5.06
CA TYR A 220 5.60 -8.84 -3.65
C TYR A 220 5.70 -10.36 -3.41
N SER A 221 5.85 -11.22 -4.44
CA SER A 221 5.92 -12.69 -4.27
C SER A 221 7.21 -13.19 -3.58
N SER A 222 8.15 -12.31 -3.26
CA SER A 222 9.43 -12.71 -2.69
C SER A 222 9.46 -12.70 -1.15
N GLY A 223 8.33 -13.03 -0.49
CA GLY A 223 8.29 -13.31 0.95
C GLY A 223 9.06 -14.59 1.36
N GLY A 224 9.47 -15.43 0.41
CA GLY A 224 10.32 -16.60 0.72
C GLY A 224 11.82 -16.34 0.68
N SER A 225 12.27 -15.24 0.08
CA SER A 225 13.71 -15.04 -0.18
C SER A 225 14.16 -13.58 -0.17
N SER A 226 13.29 -12.56 -0.23
CA SER A 226 13.65 -11.14 -0.38
C SER A 226 13.15 -10.25 0.76
N SER A 227 14.08 -9.48 1.34
CA SER A 227 13.81 -8.45 2.34
C SER A 227 13.51 -7.16 1.58
N TRP A 228 12.25 -6.76 1.54
CA TRP A 228 11.82 -5.48 0.97
C TRP A 228 11.76 -4.44 2.09
N SER A 229 12.37 -3.28 1.89
CA SER A 229 12.25 -2.14 2.79
C SER A 229 11.67 -0.94 2.04
N CYS A 230 10.62 -0.36 2.61
CA CYS A 230 10.25 1.02 2.30
C CYS A 230 11.33 1.91 2.93
N SER A 231 11.87 2.85 2.16
CA SER A 231 13.07 3.65 2.40
C SER A 231 13.37 3.98 3.88
N SER A 232 14.50 3.43 4.35
CA SER A 232 15.43 3.96 5.36
C SER A 232 14.85 4.82 6.50
N VAL A 233 14.35 4.17 7.56
CA VAL A 233 14.86 4.20 8.95
C VAL A 233 14.18 3.01 9.65
N THR A 234 14.98 2.14 10.27
CA THR A 234 14.58 0.93 11.00
C THR A 234 14.31 -0.31 10.12
N THR A 235 15.36 -1.13 9.99
CA THR A 235 15.29 -2.52 9.53
C THR A 235 14.51 -3.36 10.55
N LEU A 236 13.19 -3.46 10.41
CA LEU A 236 12.44 -4.50 11.12
C LEU A 236 12.63 -5.83 10.39
N SER A 237 13.16 -6.81 11.12
CA SER A 237 13.34 -8.18 10.67
C SER A 237 11.98 -8.87 10.52
N LEU A 238 11.30 -8.66 9.39
CA LEU A 238 10.05 -9.36 9.01
C LEU A 238 10.16 -10.90 9.11
N SER A 239 11.37 -11.46 9.08
CA SER A 239 11.63 -12.88 9.26
C SER A 239 11.20 -13.45 10.63
N ARG A 240 11.02 -12.62 11.67
CA ARG A 240 10.46 -13.09 12.95
C ARG A 240 8.94 -13.20 12.94
N LEU A 241 8.24 -12.39 12.16
CA LEU A 241 6.78 -12.42 12.05
C LEU A 241 6.27 -13.57 11.17
N GLU A 242 7.05 -14.02 10.18
CA GLU A 242 6.69 -15.16 9.32
C GLU A 242 6.72 -16.51 10.04
N LYS A 243 7.45 -16.63 11.16
CA LYS A 243 7.47 -17.85 11.98
C LYS A 243 6.15 -18.13 12.71
N ILE A 244 5.21 -17.17 12.73
CA ILE A 244 3.97 -17.24 13.51
C ILE A 244 2.81 -17.92 12.74
N ARG A 245 2.98 -18.28 11.46
CA ARG A 245 1.90 -18.89 10.66
C ARG A 245 1.96 -20.40 10.44
N SER A 246 2.92 -21.12 11.04
CA SER A 246 2.95 -22.58 11.00
C SER A 246 2.62 -23.16 12.38
N VAL A 247 1.34 -23.16 12.74
CA VAL A 247 0.81 -24.12 13.71
C VAL A 247 0.05 -25.17 12.91
N PRO A 248 0.53 -26.44 12.86
CA PRO A 248 -0.23 -27.51 12.23
C PRO A 248 -1.46 -27.83 13.10
N ARG A 249 -2.58 -28.17 12.44
CA ARG A 249 -3.70 -28.86 13.10
C ARG A 249 -3.28 -30.28 13.46
#